data_AF-A0AAW8NDT5-F1
#
_entry.id   AF-A0AAW8NDT5-F1
#
_cell.length_a   1.000
_cell.length_b   1.000
_cell.length_c   1.000
_cell.angle_alpha   90.00
_cell.angle_beta   90.00
_cell.angle_gamma   90.00
#
_symmetry.space_group_name_H-M   'P 1'
#
loop_
_entity.id
_entity.type
_entity.pdbx_description
1 polymer ?
#
loop_
_entity_poly.entity_id
_entity_poly.type
_entity_poly.pdbx_seq_one_letter_code
_entity_poly.pdbx_strand_id
1 'polypeptide(L)'
;MFTLAFWKGTAERVVASTAGGALAAIGADSFGVIQADWQGIASLALGAGVISLLKALAAGAKDGNPSLTNAETTPNAKHRAG
;
A
#
# COMPACT_ATOMS: atom_id res chain seq x y z
N MET A 1 -3.80 -0.69 18.91
CA MET A 1 -3.41 -1.52 17.74
C MET A 1 -3.50 -0.70 16.45
N PHE A 2 -4.67 -0.18 16.07
CA PHE A 2 -4.80 0.75 14.93
C PHE A 2 -4.78 2.22 15.36
N THR A 3 -3.59 2.79 15.51
CA THR A 3 -3.38 4.19 15.89
C THR A 3 -3.41 5.12 14.66
N LEU A 4 -3.43 6.44 14.88
CA LEU A 4 -3.24 7.41 13.79
C LEU A 4 -1.93 7.19 13.03
N ALA A 5 -0.85 6.80 13.73
CA ALA A 5 0.42 6.49 13.09
C ALA A 5 0.32 5.23 12.19
N PHE A 6 -0.39 4.20 12.64
CA PHE A 6 -0.68 3.01 11.82
C PHE A 6 -1.43 3.37 10.54
N TRP A 7 -2.47 4.20 10.64
CA TRP A 7 -3.28 4.59 9.49
C TRP A 7 -2.53 5.48 8.50
N LYS A 8 -1.65 6.36 9.00
CA LYS A 8 -0.76 7.16 8.14
C LYS A 8 0.14 6.27 7.30
N GLY A 9 0.83 5.31 7.93
CA GLY A 9 1.67 4.34 7.23
C GLY A 9 0.88 3.45 6.27
N THR A 10 -0.30 3.00 6.69
CA THR A 10 -1.21 2.23 5.83
C THR A 10 -1.58 3.02 4.58
N ALA A 11 -1.91 4.31 4.71
CA ALA A 11 -2.27 5.16 3.58
C ALA A 11 -1.09 5.35 2.61
N GLU A 12 0.11 5.61 3.11
CA GLU A 12 1.33 5.73 2.29
C GLU A 12 1.57 4.45 1.47
N ARG A 13 1.43 3.27 2.09
CA ARG A 13 1.60 1.97 1.43
C ARG A 13 0.53 1.68 0.39
N VAL A 14 -0.74 1.99 0.71
CA VAL A 14 -1.86 1.81 -0.23
C VAL A 14 -1.64 2.69 -1.45
N VAL A 15 -1.33 3.97 -1.28
CA VAL A 15 -1.07 4.89 -2.40
C VAL A 15 0.14 4.43 -3.23
N ALA A 16 1.24 4.05 -2.58
CA ALA A 16 2.42 3.53 -3.28
C ALA A 16 2.11 2.27 -4.09
N SER A 17 1.32 1.35 -3.53
CA SER A 17 0.93 0.11 -4.23
C SER A 17 -0.05 0.38 -5.37
N THR A 18 -0.99 1.32 -5.20
CA THR A 18 -1.90 1.75 -6.27
C THR A 18 -1.12 2.36 -7.43
N ALA A 19 -0.16 3.25 -7.15
CA ALA A 19 0.72 3.82 -8.16
C ALA A 19 1.56 2.73 -8.86
N GLY A 20 2.13 1.79 -8.09
CA GLY A 20 2.86 0.64 -8.64
C GLY A 20 2.00 -0.24 -9.55
N GLY A 21 0.73 -0.49 -9.19
CA GLY A 21 -0.22 -1.23 -10.02
C GLY A 21 -0.56 -0.50 -11.31
N ALA A 22 -0.74 0.83 -11.25
CA ALA A 22 -0.96 1.65 -12.45
C ALA A 22 0.25 1.60 -13.40
N LEU A 23 1.46 1.75 -12.84
CA LEU A 23 2.70 1.68 -13.62
C LEU A 23 2.91 0.30 -14.25
N ALA A 24 2.58 -0.78 -13.53
CA ALA A 24 2.65 -2.14 -14.06
C ALA A 24 1.67 -2.34 -15.23
N ALA A 25 0.45 -1.80 -15.14
CA ALA A 25 -0.53 -1.87 -16.22
C ALA A 25 -0.09 -1.05 -17.45
N ILE A 26 0.42 0.17 -17.24
CA ILE A 26 0.93 1.02 -18.33
C ILE A 26 2.12 0.36 -19.04
N GLY A 27 3.09 -0.15 -18.28
CA GLY A 27 4.32 -0.75 -18.81
C GLY A 27 4.09 -2.06 -19.57
N ALA A 28 2.94 -2.71 -19.38
CA ALA A 28 2.61 -3.95 -20.07
C ALA A 28 2.13 -3.73 -21.51
N ASP A 29 1.40 -2.64 -21.80
CA ASP A 29 0.61 -2.56 -23.05
C ASP A 29 0.37 -1.14 -23.62
N SER A 30 0.84 -0.06 -22.97
CA SER A 30 0.41 1.31 -23.33
C SER A 30 1.58 2.28 -23.56
N PHE A 31 1.91 2.53 -24.84
CA PHE A 31 2.86 3.59 -25.24
C PHE A 31 2.21 4.98 -25.46
N GLY A 32 0.87 5.06 -25.47
CA GLY A 32 0.13 6.29 -25.72
C GLY A 32 -0.87 6.63 -24.60
N VAL A 33 -0.75 7.84 -24.03
CA VAL A 33 -1.61 8.30 -22.91
C VAL A 33 -3.08 8.39 -23.29
N ILE A 34 -3.41 8.73 -24.54
CA ILE A 34 -4.81 8.93 -24.96
C ILE A 34 -5.50 7.59 -25.26
N GLN A 35 -4.77 6.62 -25.83
CA GLN A 35 -5.30 5.32 -26.25
C GLN A 35 -5.23 4.26 -25.14
N ALA A 36 -4.64 4.59 -23.99
CA ALA A 36 -4.51 3.67 -22.87
C ALA A 36 -5.89 3.18 -22.39
N ASP A 37 -5.98 1.89 -22.06
CA ASP A 37 -7.15 1.33 -21.38
C ASP A 37 -7.16 1.81 -19.92
N TRP A 38 -7.71 3.01 -19.72
CA TRP A 38 -7.85 3.62 -18.41
C TRP A 38 -8.68 2.79 -17.44
N GLN A 39 -9.62 2.00 -17.94
CA GLN A 39 -10.45 1.14 -17.11
C GLN A 39 -9.63 -0.04 -16.58
N GLY A 40 -8.86 -0.71 -17.44
CA GLY A 40 -7.94 -1.77 -17.05
C GLY A 40 -6.86 -1.29 -16.10
N ILE A 41 -6.24 -0.14 -16.38
CA ILE A 41 -5.23 0.49 -15.52
C ILE A 41 -5.81 0.79 -14.14
N ALA A 42 -6.99 1.41 -14.07
CA ALA A 42 -7.64 1.73 -12.81
C ALA A 42 -7.99 0.46 -12.02
N SER A 43 -8.48 -0.59 -12.69
CA SER A 43 -8.80 -1.87 -12.06
C SER A 43 -7.57 -2.51 -11.40
N LEU A 44 -6.45 -2.56 -12.12
CA LEU A 44 -5.22 -3.18 -11.63
C LEU A 44 -4.55 -2.35 -10.52
N ALA A 45 -4.55 -1.02 -10.67
CA ALA A 45 -4.09 -0.08 -9.64
C ALA A 45 -4.88 -0.22 -8.34
N LEU A 46 -6.22 -0.19 -8.41
CA LEU A 46 -7.08 -0.33 -7.24
C LEU A 46 -6.93 -1.72 -6.60
N GLY A 47 -6.82 -2.77 -7.40
CA GLY A 47 -6.53 -4.12 -6.90
C GLY A 47 -5.25 -4.20 -6.08
N ALA A 48 -4.16 -3.59 -6.58
CA ALA A 48 -2.89 -3.50 -5.85
C ALA A 48 -3.03 -2.73 -4.53
N GLY A 49 -3.77 -1.61 -4.54
CA GLY A 49 -4.09 -0.83 -3.34
C GLY A 49 -4.86 -1.63 -2.28
N VAL A 50 -5.92 -2.36 -2.69
CA VAL A 50 -6.72 -3.22 -1.79
C VAL A 50 -5.86 -4.32 -1.19
N ILE A 51 -5.02 -4.99 -1.99
CA ILE A 51 -4.10 -6.02 -1.50
C ILE A 51 -3.13 -5.42 -0.46
N SER A 52 -2.62 -4.21 -0.70
CA SER A 52 -1.75 -3.52 0.26
C SER A 52 -2.46 -3.19 1.58
N LEU A 53 -3.72 -2.75 1.52
CA LEU A 53 -4.53 -2.50 2.71
C LEU A 53 -4.72 -3.78 3.52
N LEU A 54 -5.10 -4.89 2.89
CA LEU A 54 -5.27 -6.18 3.55
C LEU A 54 -3.96 -6.65 4.21
N LYS A 55 -2.82 -6.49 3.53
CA LYS A 55 -1.50 -6.78 4.10
C LYS A 55 -1.19 -5.93 5.33
N ALA A 56 -1.49 -4.64 5.29
CA ALA A 56 -1.26 -3.73 6.42
C ALA A 56 -2.15 -4.08 7.63
N LEU A 57 -3.42 -4.44 7.41
CA LEU A 57 -4.32 -4.92 8.46
C LEU A 57 -3.82 -6.22 9.09
N ALA A 58 -3.38 -7.18 8.27
CA ALA A 58 -2.82 -8.45 8.74
C ALA A 58 -1.53 -8.23 9.56
N ALA A 59 -0.67 -7.30 9.15
CA ALA A 59 0.52 -6.93 9.91
C ALA A 59 0.14 -6.24 11.24
N GLY A 60 -0.73 -5.23 11.19
CA GLY A 60 -1.13 -4.44 12.36
C GLY A 60 -1.86 -5.26 13.44
N ALA A 61 -2.51 -6.37 13.06
CA ALA A 61 -3.09 -7.29 14.02
C ALA A 61 -2.06 -7.95 14.96
N LYS A 62 -0.79 -8.07 14.55
CA LYS A 62 0.28 -8.65 15.38
C LYS A 62 0.83 -7.66 16.40
N ASP A 63 1.19 -6.46 15.99
CA ASP A 63 1.96 -5.50 16.81
C ASP A 63 1.56 -4.03 16.63
N GLY A 64 0.52 -3.75 15.84
CA GLY A 64 0.08 -2.40 15.51
C GLY A 64 0.96 -1.67 14.49
N ASN A 65 1.90 -2.35 13.83
CA ASN A 65 2.69 -1.82 12.73
C ASN A 65 2.05 -2.19 11.37
N PRO A 66 1.90 -1.24 10.42
CA PRO A 66 1.38 -1.56 9.08
C PRO A 66 2.38 -2.36 8.21
N SER A 67 3.58 -2.65 8.72
CA SER A 67 4.62 -3.44 8.07
C SER A 67 5.06 -4.62 8.93
N LEU A 68 5.21 -5.79 8.31
CA LEU A 68 5.71 -7.01 8.97
C LEU A 68 7.17 -6.90 9.43
N THR A 69 7.94 -5.96 8.85
CA THR A 69 9.37 -5.81 9.11
C THR A 69 9.70 -4.56 9.92
N ASN A 70 8.69 -3.90 10.49
CA ASN A 70 8.86 -2.60 11.15
C ASN A 70 9.50 -1.52 10.27
N ALA A 71 9.26 -1.59 8.95
CA ALA A 71 9.70 -0.56 8.01
C ALA A 71 9.13 0.84 8.35
N GLU A 72 8.08 0.88 9.17
CA GLU A 72 7.39 2.09 9.59
C GLU A 72 7.69 2.39 11.05
N THR A 73 8.13 3.62 11.34
CA THR A 73 8.37 4.08 12.71
C THR A 73 7.05 4.50 13.35
N THR A 74 6.37 3.56 14.01
CA THR A 74 5.17 3.88 14.81
C THR A 74 5.54 4.00 16.30
N PRO A 75 4.81 4.81 17.10
CA PRO A 75 5.08 4.95 18.54
C PRO A 75 5.04 3.62 19.30
N ASN A 76 4.20 2.68 18.87
CA ASN A 76 4.10 1.35 19.49
C ASN A 76 5.32 0.45 19.16
N ALA A 77 5.93 0.62 17.98
CA ALA A 77 7.14 -0.10 17.60
C ALA A 77 8.38 0.37 18.38
N LYS A 78 8.45 1.68 18.69
CA LYS A 78 9.57 2.27 19.45
C LYS A 78 9.71 1.72 20.88
N HIS A 79 8.60 1.28 21.51
CA HIS A 79 8.61 0.86 22.92
C HIS A 79 9.05 -0.59 23.16
N ARG A 80 9.23 -1.39 22.09
CA ARG A 80 9.62 -2.81 22.17
C ARG A 80 11.09 -3.10 21.81
N ALA A 81 11.85 -2.07 21.42
CA ALA A 81 13.24 -2.18 20.99
C ALA A 81 14.24 -1.67 22.05
N GLY A 82 13.79 -1.44 23.28
CA GLY A 82 14.60 -1.03 24.44
C GLY A 82 14.56 -2.05 25.55
#